data_AF-A0A258G9X3-F1
#
_entry.id   AF-A0A258G9X3-F1
#
_cell.length_a   1.000
_cell.length_b   1.000
_cell.length_c   1.000
_cell.angle_alpha   90.00
_cell.angle_beta   90.00
_cell.angle_gamma   90.00
#
_symmetry.space_group_name_H-M   'P 1'
#
loop_
_entity.id
_entity.type
_entity.pdbx_description
1 polymer ?
#
loop_
_entity_poly.entity_id
_entity_poly.type
_entity_poly.pdbx_seq_one_letter_code
_entity_poly.pdbx_strand_id
1 'polypeptide(L)'
;MTTLSPTAIVGDIASDLPGAAEVFRRNGISFCCGGKLTLAEAAEEHGLSTDTLLDDLRALAEAATKDAPDETAPLIDYILTRYHETHRAELDWLIPLAQKVETVHGDHDEAPHGLTGALIALRDDLESHMAKEEQVLFPLMRQGGHAMITHPIAMMRHEHDVTTDLLRGVEHATNGLSLPEGACRSWTALYTGLQKFTDDVVRHIHIENAVLFPRFETGN
;
A
#
# COMPACT_ATOMS: atom_id res chain seq x y z
N MET A 1 4.35 9.97 -4.12
CA MET A 1 5.56 9.53 -3.39
C MET A 1 6.00 10.62 -2.43
N THR A 2 5.84 10.32 -1.15
CA THR A 2 6.20 11.18 -0.04
C THR A 2 7.71 11.33 0.06
N THR A 3 8.17 12.57 0.19
CA THR A 3 9.60 12.87 0.41
C THR A 3 9.93 12.65 1.88
N LEU A 4 10.82 11.70 2.18
CA LEU A 4 11.23 11.39 3.55
C LEU A 4 11.99 12.57 4.16
N SER A 5 11.38 13.20 5.16
CA SER A 5 11.95 14.34 5.88
C SER A 5 11.35 14.44 7.29
N PRO A 6 11.97 15.18 8.22
CA PRO A 6 11.41 15.39 9.57
C PRO A 6 10.00 15.97 9.55
N THR A 7 9.67 16.76 8.53
CA THR A 7 8.36 17.42 8.35
C THR A 7 7.36 16.60 7.53
N ALA A 8 7.75 15.43 7.04
CA ALA A 8 6.85 14.55 6.31
C ALA A 8 5.82 13.95 7.26
N ILE A 9 4.59 13.80 6.77
CA ILE A 9 3.47 13.34 7.56
C ILE A 9 3.53 11.82 7.70
N VAL A 10 3.42 11.32 8.94
CA VAL A 10 3.51 9.88 9.23
C VAL A 10 2.49 9.06 8.44
N GLY A 11 1.25 9.56 8.33
CA GLY A 11 0.19 8.89 7.56
C GLY A 11 0.47 8.82 6.05
N ASP A 12 1.19 9.79 5.49
CA ASP A 12 1.61 9.77 4.08
C ASP A 12 2.79 8.81 3.88
N ILE A 13 3.74 8.79 4.81
CA ILE A 13 4.85 7.83 4.77
C ILE A 13 4.34 6.39 4.89
N ALA A 14 3.43 6.11 5.83
CA ALA A 14 2.90 4.77 6.06
C ALA A 14 2.19 4.21 4.82
N SER A 15 1.53 5.11 4.08
CA SER A 15 0.78 4.82 2.87
C SER A 15 1.65 4.66 1.62
N ASP A 16 2.76 5.40 1.52
CA ASP A 16 3.58 5.45 0.30
C ASP A 16 4.84 4.56 0.33
N LEU A 17 5.28 4.16 1.52
CA LEU A 17 6.55 3.46 1.73
C LEU A 17 6.31 2.04 2.24
N PRO A 18 6.68 1.00 1.46
CA PRO A 18 6.51 -0.39 1.87
C PRO A 18 7.18 -0.69 3.21
N GLY A 19 6.41 -1.22 4.17
CA GLY A 19 6.90 -1.59 5.51
C GLY A 19 6.98 -0.44 6.52
N ALA A 20 6.66 0.80 6.15
CA ALA A 20 6.69 1.93 7.08
C ALA A 20 5.60 1.81 8.17
N ALA A 21 4.40 1.35 7.82
CA ALA A 21 3.32 1.10 8.78
C ALA A 21 3.77 0.17 9.93
N GLU A 22 4.54 -0.87 9.60
CA GLU A 22 5.07 -1.81 10.60
C GLU A 22 6.14 -1.17 11.50
N VAL A 23 7.02 -0.33 10.93
CA VAL A 23 7.97 0.45 11.72
C VAL A 23 7.24 1.34 12.71
N PHE A 24 6.18 2.03 12.28
CA PHE A 24 5.40 2.91 13.16
C PHE A 24 4.68 2.12 14.25
N ARG A 25 4.02 1.00 13.93
CA ARG A 25 3.37 0.13 14.94
C ARG A 25 4.35 -0.36 16.00
N ARG A 26 5.53 -0.84 15.61
CA ARG A 26 6.55 -1.34 16.56
C ARG A 26 7.04 -0.26 17.53
N ASN A 27 7.01 0.98 17.09
CA ASN A 27 7.41 2.15 17.87
C ASN A 27 6.22 2.82 18.59
N GLY A 28 5.01 2.25 18.50
CA GLY A 28 3.80 2.79 19.11
C GLY A 28 3.24 4.04 18.43
N ILE A 29 3.78 4.42 17.26
CA ILE A 29 3.37 5.62 16.52
C ILE A 29 2.06 5.32 15.78
N SER A 30 1.01 6.08 16.09
CA SER A 30 -0.28 5.97 15.40
C SER A 30 -0.27 6.75 14.08
N PHE A 31 -0.77 6.13 13.01
CA PHE A 31 -0.88 6.74 11.68
C PHE A 31 -2.30 6.68 11.08
N CYS A 32 -3.26 6.03 11.76
CA CYS A 32 -4.59 5.75 11.23
C CYS A 32 -5.62 6.89 11.46
N CYS A 33 -5.60 7.55 12.61
CA CYS A 33 -6.73 8.39 13.08
C CYS A 33 -6.36 9.85 13.38
N GLY A 34 -5.16 10.29 13.01
CA GLY A 34 -4.65 11.63 13.34
C GLY A 34 -3.32 11.95 12.70
N GLY A 35 -2.97 11.26 11.60
CA GLY A 35 -1.72 11.38 10.87
C GLY A 35 -1.55 12.75 10.19
N LYS A 36 -1.52 13.81 10.98
CA LYS A 36 -1.01 15.14 10.63
C LYS A 36 0.28 15.45 11.39
N LEU A 37 0.66 14.57 12.33
CA LEU A 37 1.97 14.67 12.94
C LEU A 37 3.01 14.46 11.87
N THR A 38 3.97 15.36 11.88
CA THR A 38 5.23 15.18 11.19
C THR A 38 6.01 14.05 11.84
N LEU A 39 6.93 13.43 11.09
CA LEU A 39 7.81 12.39 11.61
C LEU A 39 8.58 12.85 12.86
N ALA A 40 9.00 14.13 12.89
CA ALA A 40 9.70 14.71 14.04
C ALA A 40 8.82 14.82 15.29
N GLU A 41 7.57 15.29 15.14
CA GLU A 41 6.63 15.37 16.27
C GLU A 41 6.30 13.99 16.81
N ALA A 42 6.03 13.01 15.93
CA ALA A 42 5.78 11.64 16.34
C ALA A 42 7.00 11.00 17.03
N ALA A 43 8.22 11.28 16.55
CA ALA A 43 9.44 10.82 17.20
C ALA A 43 9.56 11.41 18.62
N GLU A 44 9.35 12.72 18.77
CA GLU A 44 9.42 13.41 20.06
C GLU A 44 8.40 12.86 21.07
N GLU A 45 7.14 12.70 20.66
CA GLU A 45 6.07 12.18 21.53
C GLU A 45 6.37 10.77 22.07
N HIS A 46 7.08 9.96 21.30
CA HIS A 46 7.44 8.60 21.65
C HIS A 46 8.87 8.46 22.20
N GLY A 47 9.59 9.57 22.41
CA GLY A 47 10.96 9.56 22.95
C GLY A 47 11.99 8.90 22.02
N LEU A 48 11.76 8.97 20.70
CA LEU A 48 12.58 8.39 19.65
C LEU A 48 13.47 9.44 18.99
N SER A 49 14.53 8.97 18.31
CA SER A 49 15.37 9.82 17.47
C SER A 49 14.76 9.94 16.08
N THR A 50 14.44 11.16 15.65
CA THR A 50 13.94 11.44 14.29
C THR A 50 14.92 10.98 13.21
N ASP A 51 16.23 11.16 13.44
CA ASP A 51 17.27 10.75 12.49
C ASP A 51 17.32 9.22 12.35
N THR A 52 17.19 8.49 13.46
CA THR A 52 17.15 7.02 13.43
C THR A 52 15.92 6.51 12.68
N LEU A 53 14.74 7.10 12.91
CA LEU A 53 13.54 6.73 12.16
C LEU A 53 13.69 7.05 10.66
N LEU A 54 14.30 8.19 10.30
CA LEU A 54 14.55 8.51 8.89
C LEU A 54 15.48 7.50 8.22
N ASP A 55 16.52 7.06 8.91
CA ASP A 55 17.46 6.07 8.37
C ASP A 55 16.80 4.71 8.18
N ASP A 56 15.95 4.27 9.13
CA ASP A 56 15.15 3.05 8.97
C ASP A 56 14.20 3.14 7.76
N LEU A 57 13.52 4.27 7.59
CA LEU A 57 12.61 4.50 6.45
C LEU A 57 13.34 4.57 5.11
N ARG A 58 14.55 5.16 5.07
CA ARG A 58 15.39 5.15 3.86
C ARG A 58 15.84 3.74 3.49
N ALA A 59 16.24 2.95 4.48
CA ALA A 59 16.61 1.56 4.25
C ALA A 59 15.44 0.73 3.70
N LEU A 60 14.21 1.00 4.15
CA LEU A 60 13.00 0.40 3.57
C LEU A 60 12.80 0.80 2.11
N ALA A 61 13.02 2.08 1.76
CA ALA A 61 12.88 2.56 0.39
C ALA A 61 13.88 1.88 -0.55
N GLU A 62 15.14 1.73 -0.13
CA GLU A 62 16.16 0.99 -0.88
C GLU A 62 15.81 -0.50 -1.03
N ALA A 63 15.31 -1.13 0.03
CA ALA A 63 14.87 -2.52 -0.01
C ALA A 63 13.59 -2.72 -0.83
N ALA A 64 12.77 -1.68 -1.02
CA ALA A 64 11.51 -1.74 -1.77
C ALA A 64 11.74 -2.08 -3.25
N THR A 65 12.82 -1.56 -3.83
CA THR A 65 13.13 -1.69 -5.27
C THR A 65 14.22 -2.71 -5.58
N LYS A 66 14.85 -3.31 -4.56
CA LYS A 66 16.03 -4.18 -4.71
C LYS A 66 15.81 -5.38 -5.65
N ASP A 67 14.62 -5.97 -5.59
CA ASP A 67 14.29 -7.18 -6.36
C ASP A 67 13.60 -6.85 -7.71
N ALA A 68 13.41 -5.57 -8.03
CA ALA A 68 12.76 -5.15 -9.27
C ALA A 68 13.70 -5.40 -10.48
N PRO A 69 13.23 -6.05 -11.56
CA PRO A 69 14.05 -6.24 -12.76
C PRO A 69 14.51 -4.92 -13.41
N ASP A 70 15.76 -4.89 -13.90
CA ASP A 70 16.35 -3.72 -14.56
C ASP A 70 15.73 -3.44 -15.94
N GLU A 71 15.31 -4.47 -16.67
CA GLU A 71 14.72 -4.34 -18.01
C GLU A 71 13.20 -4.13 -17.92
N THR A 72 12.63 -3.33 -18.84
CA THR A 72 11.20 -2.95 -18.77
C THR A 72 10.25 -4.12 -18.98
N ALA A 73 10.46 -4.95 -20.01
CA ALA A 73 9.56 -6.07 -20.25
C ALA A 73 9.56 -7.09 -19.09
N PRO A 74 10.73 -7.52 -18.55
CA PRO A 74 10.79 -8.33 -17.34
C PRO A 74 10.17 -7.68 -16.11
N LEU A 75 10.32 -6.36 -15.93
CA LEU A 75 9.69 -5.65 -14.81
C LEU A 75 8.16 -5.67 -14.92
N ILE A 76 7.62 -5.48 -16.12
CA ILE A 76 6.17 -5.60 -16.36
C ILE A 76 5.70 -7.04 -16.10
N ASP A 77 6.40 -8.05 -16.62
CA ASP A 77 6.05 -9.46 -16.35
C ASP A 77 6.07 -9.77 -14.84
N TYR A 78 7.06 -9.22 -14.13
CA TYR A 78 7.14 -9.31 -12.68
C TYR A 78 5.94 -8.66 -12.00
N ILE A 79 5.54 -7.45 -12.38
CA ILE A 79 4.39 -6.75 -11.80
C ILE A 79 3.09 -7.54 -12.02
N LEU A 80 2.86 -8.03 -13.25
CA LEU A 80 1.67 -8.80 -13.60
C LEU A 80 1.53 -10.06 -12.74
N THR A 81 2.61 -10.83 -12.61
CA THR A 81 2.57 -12.13 -11.93
C THR A 81 2.68 -12.00 -10.41
N ARG A 82 3.64 -11.20 -9.93
CA ARG A 82 3.91 -11.05 -8.49
C ARG A 82 2.85 -10.19 -7.79
N TYR A 83 2.28 -9.20 -8.46
CA TYR A 83 1.34 -8.26 -7.85
C TYR A 83 -0.07 -8.43 -8.40
N HIS A 84 -0.31 -8.19 -9.68
CA HIS A 84 -1.70 -8.13 -10.20
C HIS A 84 -2.47 -9.44 -10.00
N GLU A 85 -1.91 -10.57 -10.44
CA GLU A 85 -2.52 -11.89 -10.24
C GLU A 85 -2.66 -12.25 -8.74
N THR A 86 -1.67 -11.85 -7.94
CA THR A 86 -1.66 -12.12 -6.49
C THR A 86 -2.74 -11.31 -5.76
N HIS A 87 -2.88 -10.01 -6.06
CA HIS A 87 -3.90 -9.14 -5.47
C HIS A 87 -5.31 -9.64 -5.73
N ARG A 88 -5.61 -10.08 -6.97
CA ARG A 88 -6.89 -10.68 -7.32
C ARG A 88 -7.18 -11.92 -6.47
N ALA A 89 -6.22 -12.84 -6.41
CA ALA A 89 -6.37 -14.08 -5.64
C ALA A 89 -6.52 -13.83 -4.13
N GLU A 90 -5.82 -12.83 -3.60
CA GLU A 90 -5.91 -12.46 -2.18
C GLU A 90 -7.23 -11.82 -1.83
N LEU A 91 -7.73 -10.89 -2.66
CA LEU A 91 -9.03 -10.25 -2.42
C LEU A 91 -10.20 -11.24 -2.51
N ASP A 92 -10.12 -12.22 -3.41
CA ASP A 92 -11.09 -13.33 -3.50
C ASP A 92 -11.15 -14.15 -2.20
N TRP A 93 -10.06 -14.21 -1.43
CA TRP A 93 -10.00 -14.89 -0.14
C TRP A 93 -10.31 -13.97 1.05
N LEU A 94 -9.80 -12.75 1.04
CA LEU A 94 -9.90 -11.78 2.14
C LEU A 94 -11.32 -11.25 2.30
N ILE A 95 -12.03 -10.93 1.21
CA ILE A 95 -13.37 -10.35 1.28
C ILE A 95 -14.38 -11.29 1.97
N PRO A 96 -14.51 -12.57 1.59
CA PRO A 96 -15.41 -13.50 2.30
C PRO A 96 -14.99 -13.73 3.75
N LEU A 97 -13.69 -13.71 4.04
CA LEU A 97 -13.19 -13.88 5.41
C LEU A 97 -13.53 -12.65 6.29
N ALA A 98 -13.37 -11.44 5.76
CA ALA A 98 -13.79 -10.21 6.41
C ALA A 98 -15.29 -10.22 6.71
N GLN A 99 -16.10 -10.60 5.72
CA GLN A 99 -17.55 -10.70 5.88
C GLN A 99 -17.93 -11.68 7.00
N LYS A 100 -17.23 -12.82 7.07
CA LYS A 100 -17.42 -13.80 8.13
C LYS A 100 -17.05 -13.24 9.50
N VAL A 101 -15.91 -12.56 9.63
CA VAL A 101 -15.47 -11.98 10.91
C VAL A 101 -16.46 -10.91 11.36
N GLU A 102 -16.85 -9.99 10.50
CA GLU A 102 -17.85 -8.96 10.82
C GLU A 102 -19.20 -9.56 11.22
N THR A 103 -19.66 -10.60 10.53
CA THR A 103 -20.96 -11.23 10.84
C THR A 103 -20.92 -11.97 12.17
N VAL A 104 -19.85 -12.73 12.45
CA VAL A 104 -19.76 -13.56 13.66
C VAL A 104 -19.41 -12.74 14.90
N HIS A 105 -18.63 -11.67 14.74
CA HIS A 105 -18.13 -10.87 15.84
C HIS A 105 -18.74 -9.47 15.90
N GLY A 106 -19.78 -9.16 15.13
CA GLY A 106 -20.35 -7.82 15.06
C GLY A 106 -20.90 -7.23 16.38
N ASP A 107 -21.07 -8.04 17.42
CA ASP A 107 -21.42 -7.56 18.77
C ASP A 107 -20.19 -7.29 19.65
N HIS A 108 -18.98 -7.54 19.15
CA HIS A 108 -17.71 -7.28 19.85
C HIS A 108 -17.28 -5.82 19.62
N ASP A 109 -16.91 -5.10 20.68
CA ASP A 109 -16.57 -3.67 20.60
C ASP A 109 -15.42 -3.36 19.62
N GLU A 110 -14.49 -4.29 19.45
CA GLU A 110 -13.35 -4.18 18.53
C GLU A 110 -13.59 -4.79 17.14
N ALA A 111 -14.83 -5.20 16.81
CA ALA A 111 -15.14 -5.79 15.51
C ALA A 111 -14.83 -4.83 14.35
N PRO A 112 -14.29 -5.31 13.22
CA PRO A 112 -13.83 -4.46 12.14
C PRO A 112 -14.99 -4.04 11.24
N HIS A 113 -15.93 -3.28 11.80
CA HIS A 113 -17.14 -2.86 11.12
C HIS A 113 -16.82 -2.07 9.85
N GLY A 114 -17.42 -2.49 8.73
CA GLY A 114 -17.25 -1.84 7.43
C GLY A 114 -16.04 -2.33 6.63
N LEU A 115 -15.22 -3.23 7.18
CA LEU A 115 -14.03 -3.77 6.50
C LEU A 115 -14.37 -4.44 5.16
N THR A 116 -15.44 -5.23 5.11
CA THR A 116 -15.91 -5.91 3.89
C THR A 116 -16.24 -4.90 2.80
N GLY A 117 -16.91 -3.81 3.17
CA GLY A 117 -17.23 -2.72 2.25
C GLY A 117 -15.96 -2.03 1.74
N ALA A 118 -15.00 -1.75 2.64
CA ALA A 118 -13.72 -1.16 2.28
C ALA A 118 -12.91 -2.05 1.31
N LEU A 119 -12.87 -3.36 1.55
CA LEU A 119 -12.17 -4.31 0.67
C LEU A 119 -12.85 -4.48 -0.69
N ILE A 120 -14.18 -4.42 -0.75
CA ILE A 120 -14.91 -4.43 -2.02
C ILE A 120 -14.57 -3.17 -2.83
N ALA A 121 -14.59 -2.00 -2.19
CA ALA A 121 -14.23 -0.74 -2.85
C ALA A 121 -12.78 -0.77 -3.37
N LEU A 122 -11.84 -1.27 -2.56
CA LEU A 122 -10.44 -1.43 -2.95
C LEU A 122 -10.26 -2.42 -4.10
N ARG A 123 -10.98 -3.55 -4.10
CA ARG A 123 -10.96 -4.51 -5.21
C ARG A 123 -11.44 -3.87 -6.51
N ASP A 124 -12.57 -3.17 -6.47
CA ASP A 124 -13.16 -2.59 -7.67
C ASP A 124 -12.27 -1.48 -8.27
N ASP A 125 -11.61 -0.69 -7.42
CA ASP A 125 -10.59 0.29 -7.80
C ASP A 125 -9.36 -0.39 -8.43
N LEU A 126 -8.74 -1.33 -7.72
CA LEU A 126 -7.56 -2.06 -8.20
C LEU A 126 -7.82 -2.80 -9.51
N GLU A 127 -8.95 -3.50 -9.65
CA GLU A 127 -9.24 -4.24 -10.89
C GLU A 127 -9.39 -3.29 -12.09
N SER A 128 -10.10 -2.18 -11.90
CA SER A 128 -10.25 -1.14 -12.93
C SER A 128 -8.91 -0.51 -13.30
N HIS A 129 -8.07 -0.22 -12.30
CA HIS A 129 -6.74 0.34 -12.48
C HIS A 129 -5.82 -0.63 -13.24
N MET A 130 -5.61 -1.83 -12.69
CA MET A 130 -4.75 -2.87 -13.27
C MET A 130 -5.17 -3.24 -14.70
N ALA A 131 -6.47 -3.25 -15.00
CA ALA A 131 -6.96 -3.50 -16.36
C ALA A 131 -6.50 -2.42 -17.36
N LYS A 132 -6.45 -1.15 -16.98
CA LYS A 132 -5.93 -0.07 -17.84
C LYS A 132 -4.44 -0.24 -18.09
N GLU A 133 -3.70 -0.64 -17.06
CA GLU A 133 -2.28 -0.91 -17.20
C GLU A 133 -2.02 -2.09 -18.14
N GLU A 134 -2.65 -3.22 -17.86
CA GLU A 134 -2.55 -4.47 -18.62
C GLU A 134 -2.93 -4.32 -20.09
N GLN A 135 -4.02 -3.60 -20.37
CA GLN A 135 -4.58 -3.50 -21.72
C GLN A 135 -4.03 -2.33 -22.53
N VAL A 136 -3.51 -1.29 -21.87
CA VAL A 136 -3.11 -0.04 -22.54
C VAL A 136 -1.69 0.36 -22.18
N LEU A 137 -1.40 0.65 -20.91
CA LEU A 137 -0.14 1.29 -20.54
C LEU A 137 1.06 0.37 -20.72
N PHE A 138 1.01 -0.85 -20.20
CA PHE A 138 2.09 -1.82 -20.30
C PHE A 138 2.37 -2.26 -21.75
N PRO A 139 1.36 -2.54 -22.61
CA PRO A 139 1.62 -2.75 -24.04
C PRO A 139 2.33 -1.58 -24.72
N LEU A 140 1.98 -0.33 -24.40
CA LEU A 140 2.67 0.85 -24.92
C LEU A 140 4.12 0.93 -24.42
N MET A 141 4.35 0.69 -23.13
CA MET A 141 5.69 0.66 -22.54
C MET A 141 6.59 -0.42 -23.18
N ARG A 142 6.04 -1.61 -23.45
CA ARG A 142 6.75 -2.69 -24.15
C ARG A 142 7.19 -2.32 -25.57
N GLN A 143 6.47 -1.41 -26.22
CA GLN A 143 6.81 -0.90 -27.55
C GLN A 143 7.84 0.24 -27.52
N GLY A 144 8.39 0.56 -26.34
CA GLY A 144 9.33 1.67 -26.15
C GLY A 144 8.65 3.01 -25.81
N GLY A 145 7.35 3.00 -25.54
CA GLY A 145 6.58 4.17 -25.15
C GLY A 145 5.93 4.93 -26.31
N HIS A 146 5.43 6.13 -26.01
CA HIS A 146 4.81 7.05 -26.97
C HIS A 146 5.09 8.50 -26.55
N ALA A 147 5.11 9.46 -27.48
CA ALA A 147 5.40 10.87 -27.19
C ALA A 147 4.48 11.51 -26.13
N MET A 148 3.29 10.93 -25.93
CA MET A 148 2.28 11.40 -24.97
C MET A 148 2.10 10.45 -23.76
N ILE A 149 2.99 9.48 -23.56
CA ILE A 149 2.85 8.46 -22.50
C ILE A 149 2.85 9.04 -21.08
N THR A 150 3.40 10.25 -20.91
CA THR A 150 3.39 11.00 -19.65
C THR A 150 1.99 11.30 -19.13
N HIS A 151 0.99 11.46 -20.02
CA HIS A 151 -0.39 11.75 -19.60
C HIS A 151 -1.08 10.52 -18.98
N PRO A 152 -1.07 9.33 -19.62
CA PRO A 152 -1.49 8.09 -18.98
C PRO A 152 -0.76 7.79 -17.67
N ILE A 153 0.57 8.00 -17.60
CA ILE A 153 1.34 7.81 -16.36
C ILE A 153 0.83 8.73 -15.24
N ALA A 154 0.60 10.01 -15.55
CA ALA A 154 0.06 10.95 -14.56
C ALA A 154 -1.33 10.54 -14.06
N MET A 155 -2.17 9.95 -14.94
CA MET A 155 -3.46 9.38 -14.53
C MET A 155 -3.27 8.17 -13.61
N MET A 156 -2.36 7.24 -13.91
CA MET A 156 -2.10 6.10 -13.03
C MET A 156 -1.60 6.55 -11.66
N ARG A 157 -0.72 7.56 -11.59
CA ARG A 157 -0.29 8.15 -10.32
C ARG A 157 -1.45 8.75 -9.52
N HIS A 158 -2.41 9.40 -10.19
CA HIS A 158 -3.61 9.90 -9.52
C HIS A 158 -4.49 8.75 -8.99
N GLU A 159 -4.64 7.68 -9.75
CA GLU A 159 -5.36 6.48 -9.31
C GLU A 159 -4.63 5.80 -8.13
N HIS A 160 -3.30 5.78 -8.11
CA HIS A 160 -2.52 5.32 -6.94
C HIS A 160 -2.83 6.11 -5.68
N ASP A 161 -2.98 7.45 -5.76
CA ASP A 161 -3.37 8.26 -4.60
C ASP A 161 -4.76 7.85 -4.07
N VAL A 162 -5.70 7.51 -4.97
CA VAL A 162 -7.03 6.99 -4.60
C VAL A 162 -6.92 5.62 -3.93
N THR A 163 -6.15 4.68 -4.50
CA THR A 163 -5.91 3.37 -3.91
C THR A 163 -5.30 3.49 -2.51
N THR A 164 -4.34 4.39 -2.33
CA THR A 164 -3.73 4.72 -1.05
C THR A 164 -4.76 5.19 -0.01
N ASP A 165 -5.70 6.05 -0.40
CA ASP A 165 -6.77 6.48 0.50
C ASP A 165 -7.75 5.34 0.86
N LEU A 166 -8.01 4.41 -0.06
CA LEU A 166 -8.81 3.21 0.22
C LEU A 166 -8.10 2.27 1.23
N LEU A 167 -6.77 2.12 1.13
CA LEU A 167 -5.97 1.36 2.09
C LEU A 167 -6.05 1.97 3.50
N ARG A 168 -6.09 3.30 3.62
CA ARG A 168 -6.31 3.98 4.92
C ARG A 168 -7.67 3.61 5.52
N GLY A 169 -8.69 3.40 4.69
CA GLY A 169 -9.99 2.90 5.14
C GLY A 169 -9.91 1.50 5.74
N VAL A 170 -9.11 0.60 5.15
CA VAL A 170 -8.85 -0.75 5.68
C VAL A 170 -8.10 -0.68 7.01
N GLU A 171 -7.04 0.13 7.11
CA GLU A 171 -6.29 0.33 8.36
C GLU A 171 -7.19 0.93 9.45
N HIS A 172 -8.03 1.91 9.13
CA HIS A 172 -8.97 2.49 10.08
C HIS A 172 -9.99 1.47 10.60
N ALA A 173 -10.63 0.70 9.70
CA ALA A 173 -11.62 -0.31 10.06
C ALA A 173 -11.02 -1.43 10.92
N THR A 174 -9.71 -1.62 10.90
CA THR A 174 -9.00 -2.68 11.61
C THR A 174 -8.19 -2.19 12.81
N ASN A 175 -8.32 -0.91 13.17
CA ASN A 175 -7.50 -0.27 14.20
C ASN A 175 -5.99 -0.48 13.99
N GLY A 176 -5.52 -0.21 12.77
CA GLY A 176 -4.13 -0.40 12.38
C GLY A 176 -3.72 -1.87 12.27
N LEU A 177 -4.65 -2.77 11.95
CA LEU A 177 -4.45 -4.23 11.98
C LEU A 177 -4.06 -4.76 13.37
N SER A 178 -4.54 -4.10 14.44
CA SER A 178 -4.34 -4.56 15.83
C SER A 178 -5.41 -5.59 16.22
N LEU A 179 -4.98 -6.79 16.61
CA LEU A 179 -5.89 -7.86 17.02
C LEU A 179 -6.38 -7.65 18.46
N PRO A 180 -7.68 -7.88 18.74
CA PRO A 180 -8.20 -7.87 20.10
C PRO A 180 -7.68 -9.05 20.92
N GLU A 181 -7.71 -8.93 22.25
CA GLU A 181 -7.35 -10.04 23.13
C GLU A 181 -8.28 -11.24 22.90
N GLY A 182 -7.70 -12.43 22.70
CA GLY A 182 -8.48 -13.65 22.46
C GLY A 182 -9.10 -13.76 21.07
N ALA A 183 -8.66 -12.95 20.10
CA ALA A 183 -9.09 -13.04 18.70
C ALA A 183 -9.08 -14.49 18.19
N CYS A 184 -10.17 -14.88 17.52
CA CYS A 184 -10.27 -16.23 16.99
C CYS A 184 -9.32 -16.45 15.81
N ARG A 185 -9.03 -17.71 15.47
CA ARG A 185 -8.11 -18.05 14.37
C ARG A 185 -8.48 -17.42 13.03
N SER A 186 -9.77 -17.26 12.73
CA SER A 186 -10.23 -16.63 11.49
C SER A 186 -9.93 -15.13 11.46
N TRP A 187 -10.05 -14.45 12.60
CA TRP A 187 -9.70 -13.04 12.72
C TRP A 187 -8.18 -12.83 12.65
N THR A 188 -7.41 -13.67 13.34
CA THR A 188 -5.94 -13.66 13.22
C THR A 188 -5.50 -13.88 11.77
N ALA A 189 -6.06 -14.90 11.09
CA ALA A 189 -5.74 -15.16 9.70
C ALA A 189 -6.12 -14.00 8.77
N LEU A 190 -7.27 -13.36 9.02
CA LEU A 190 -7.69 -12.18 8.26
C LEU A 190 -6.66 -11.06 8.40
N TYR A 191 -6.26 -10.71 9.61
CA TYR A 191 -5.35 -9.57 9.82
C TYR A 191 -3.93 -9.87 9.34
N THR A 192 -3.45 -11.10 9.47
CA THR A 192 -2.18 -11.52 8.86
C THR A 192 -2.24 -11.42 7.33
N GLY A 193 -3.34 -11.86 6.72
CA GLY A 193 -3.52 -11.76 5.26
C GLY A 193 -3.64 -10.30 4.80
N LEU A 194 -4.39 -9.47 5.52
CA LEU A 194 -4.51 -8.05 5.25
C LEU A 194 -3.16 -7.35 5.34
N GLN A 195 -2.37 -7.63 6.38
CA GLN A 195 -1.03 -7.05 6.53
C GLN A 195 -0.16 -7.33 5.30
N LYS A 196 -0.09 -8.59 4.88
CA LYS A 196 0.69 -8.97 3.70
C LYS A 196 0.15 -8.31 2.43
N PHE A 197 -1.17 -8.30 2.28
CA PHE A 197 -1.83 -7.73 1.09
C PHE A 197 -1.61 -6.21 1.00
N THR A 198 -1.83 -5.46 2.07
CA THR A 198 -1.64 -4.00 2.07
C THR A 198 -0.16 -3.64 1.85
N ASP A 199 0.77 -4.36 2.49
CA ASP A 199 2.20 -4.17 2.27
C ASP A 199 2.60 -4.43 0.81
N ASP A 200 2.00 -5.44 0.17
CA ASP A 200 2.26 -5.75 -1.23
C ASP A 200 1.67 -4.70 -2.18
N VAL A 201 0.46 -4.17 -1.93
CA VAL A 201 -0.12 -3.10 -2.76
C VAL A 201 0.75 -1.84 -2.70
N VAL A 202 1.19 -1.45 -1.49
CA VAL A 202 2.10 -0.30 -1.34
C VAL A 202 3.43 -0.57 -2.08
N ARG A 203 3.95 -1.79 -2.03
CA ARG A 203 5.18 -2.18 -2.76
C ARG A 203 5.01 -2.16 -4.27
N HIS A 204 3.89 -2.67 -4.78
CA HIS A 204 3.53 -2.63 -6.19
C HIS A 204 3.53 -1.20 -6.69
N ILE A 205 2.72 -0.32 -6.07
CA ILE A 205 2.62 1.10 -6.41
C ILE A 205 4.00 1.78 -6.33
N HIS A 206 4.80 1.45 -5.31
CA HIS A 206 6.13 2.03 -5.15
C HIS A 206 7.07 1.64 -6.30
N ILE A 207 7.08 0.37 -6.71
CA ILE A 207 7.91 -0.11 -7.83
C ILE A 207 7.52 0.59 -9.13
N GLU A 208 6.24 0.77 -9.39
CA GLU A 208 5.79 1.48 -10.59
C GLU A 208 6.20 2.95 -10.57
N ASN A 209 5.91 3.62 -9.46
CA ASN A 209 6.17 5.04 -9.30
C ASN A 209 7.67 5.39 -9.30
N ALA A 210 8.51 4.55 -8.70
CA ALA A 210 9.93 4.80 -8.48
C ALA A 210 10.84 4.17 -9.54
N VAL A 211 10.39 3.11 -10.21
CA VAL A 211 11.23 2.32 -11.13
C VAL A 211 10.66 2.27 -12.54
N LEU A 212 9.40 1.85 -12.72
CA LEU A 212 8.86 1.63 -14.06
C LEU A 212 8.57 2.95 -14.78
N PHE A 213 7.75 3.81 -14.19
CA PHE A 213 7.28 5.05 -14.80
C PHE A 213 8.41 6.03 -15.15
N PRO A 214 9.42 6.24 -14.29
CA PRO A 214 10.52 7.16 -14.61
C PRO A 214 11.27 6.82 -15.91
N ARG A 215 11.33 5.54 -16.32
CA ARG A 215 11.96 5.11 -17.58
C ARG A 215 11.33 5.73 -18.83
N PHE A 216 10.10 6.23 -18.72
CA PHE A 216 9.33 6.82 -19.82
C PHE A 216 9.06 8.31 -19.63
N GLU A 217 9.49 8.89 -18.51
CA GLU A 217 9.32 10.32 -18.20
C GLU A 217 10.60 11.12 -18.51
N THR A 218 11.78 10.50 -18.42
CA THR A 218 13.05 11.16 -18.77
C THR A 218 13.44 10.87 -20.23
N GLY A 219 12.92 11.71 -21.12
CA GLY A 219 13.16 11.66 -22.56
C GLY A 219 12.60 12.87 -23.30
N ASN A 220 12.94 14.07 -22.82
CA ASN A 220 12.94 15.34 -23.58
C ASN A 220 14.26 16.06 -23.31
#